data_AF-A0A915KSV2-F1
#
_entry.id   AF-A0A915KSV2-F1
#
_cell.length_a   1.000
_cell.length_b   1.000
_cell.length_c   1.000
_cell.angle_alpha   90.00
_cell.angle_beta   90.00
_cell.angle_gamma   90.00
#
_symmetry.space_group_name_H-M   'P 1'
#
loop_
_entity.id
_entity.type
_entity.pdbx_description
1 polymer ?
#
loop_
_entity_poly.entity_id
_entity_poly.type
_entity_poly.pdbx_seq_one_letter_code
_entity_poly.pdbx_strand_id
1 'polypeptide(L)'
;MAKNPTRTVFENLASTNHNFEGWTFYANNMAKSSNMRMLRELRDWQDEETDVGIKLEKVGDSLSRFRGSIRGPPDTPYVNGTFVLDIEITEHYPFRPPKVRFVTRVWHPNISSVTGAICLDLLRDQWAATMTIRTVLLSIQSLLSDPKPNDPQDAVVASQYLNHNEIYKLTARYWSHHFAKAPDPKIPDYTAKITTLHEMGYTAEQAIEALSHCDWAVDNAVQRLCGK
;
A
#
# COMPACT_ATOMS: atom_id res chain seq x y z
N MET A 1 -31.06 39.35 37.29
CA MET A 1 -31.03 39.14 35.83
C MET A 1 -29.60 39.33 35.34
N ALA A 2 -28.95 38.27 34.88
CA ALA A 2 -27.72 38.36 34.11
C ALA A 2 -27.68 37.15 33.16
N LYS A 3 -27.89 37.39 31.87
CA LYS A 3 -27.77 36.35 30.83
C LYS A 3 -26.28 36.15 30.54
N ASN A 4 -25.87 34.88 30.48
CA ASN A 4 -24.50 34.44 30.26
C ASN A 4 -24.00 34.87 28.85
N PRO A 5 -22.83 35.54 28.69
CA PRO A 5 -22.45 36.17 27.42
C PRO A 5 -21.97 35.20 26.33
N THR A 6 -21.84 33.91 26.64
CA THR A 6 -21.32 32.89 25.71
C THR A 6 -22.38 32.35 24.73
N ARG A 7 -23.66 32.68 24.93
CA ARG A 7 -24.75 32.19 24.06
C ARG A 7 -24.98 33.04 22.80
N THR A 8 -24.49 34.28 22.79
CA THR A 8 -24.76 35.26 21.71
C THR A 8 -23.75 35.25 20.56
N VAL A 9 -22.70 34.42 20.60
CA VAL A 9 -21.75 34.28 19.47
C VAL A 9 -22.16 33.14 18.53
N PHE A 10 -22.87 32.12 19.03
CA PHE A 10 -23.30 30.97 18.23
C PHE A 10 -24.56 31.21 17.38
N GLU A 11 -25.36 32.25 17.69
CA GLU A 11 -26.61 32.52 16.96
C GLU A 11 -26.45 33.49 15.78
N ASN A 12 -25.33 34.21 15.68
CA ASN A 12 -25.14 35.25 14.64
C ASN A 12 -24.36 34.81 13.41
N LEU A 13 -23.95 33.54 13.30
CA LEU A 13 -23.35 32.99 12.06
C LEU A 13 -24.35 32.18 11.22
N ALA A 14 -25.62 32.08 11.65
CA ALA A 14 -26.66 31.32 10.96
C ALA A 14 -27.34 32.08 9.80
N SER A 15 -26.88 33.28 9.43
CA SER A 15 -27.57 34.15 8.47
C SER A 15 -26.92 34.27 7.09
N THR A 16 -25.84 33.53 6.79
CA THR A 16 -25.26 33.51 5.44
C THR A 16 -25.32 32.10 4.84
N ASN A 17 -26.23 31.95 3.88
CA ASN A 17 -26.41 30.78 3.02
C ASN A 17 -25.09 30.31 2.39
N HIS A 18 -24.49 29.25 2.93
CA HIS A 18 -23.65 28.32 2.17
C HIS A 18 -23.68 26.92 2.80
N ASN A 19 -24.24 25.97 2.03
CA ASN A 19 -24.19 24.51 2.15
C ASN A 19 -24.39 23.90 3.56
N PHE A 20 -25.67 23.66 3.90
CA PHE A 20 -26.10 22.88 5.06
C PHE A 20 -25.52 21.45 5.09
N GLU A 21 -25.23 20.86 3.93
CA GLU A 21 -24.57 19.54 3.80
C GLU A 21 -23.10 19.55 4.20
N GLY A 22 -22.41 20.69 4.01
CA GLY A 22 -21.02 20.83 4.45
C GLY A 22 -20.93 20.80 5.97
N TRP A 23 -21.81 21.51 6.66
CA TRP A 23 -21.79 21.61 8.13
C TRP A 23 -22.13 20.30 8.84
N THR A 24 -23.10 19.53 8.35
CA THR A 24 -23.41 18.21 8.92
C THR A 24 -22.29 17.20 8.66
N PHE A 25 -21.65 17.26 7.49
CA PHE A 25 -20.46 16.48 7.17
C PHE A 25 -19.26 16.83 8.06
N TYR A 26 -18.98 18.12 8.28
CA TYR A 26 -17.90 18.57 9.17
C TYR A 26 -18.21 18.22 10.63
N ALA A 27 -19.43 18.42 11.11
CA ALA A 27 -19.83 18.08 12.48
C ALA A 27 -19.78 16.57 12.76
N ASN A 28 -20.25 15.73 11.82
CA ASN A 28 -20.17 14.27 11.96
C ASN A 28 -18.72 13.75 11.92
N ASN A 29 -17.84 14.40 11.16
CA ASN A 29 -16.42 14.06 11.16
C ASN A 29 -15.67 14.62 12.38
N MET A 30 -16.07 15.75 12.97
CA MET A 30 -15.42 16.34 14.16
C MET A 30 -15.63 15.54 15.45
N ALA A 31 -16.57 14.59 15.50
CA ALA A 31 -16.90 13.85 16.72
C ALA A 31 -15.86 12.77 17.14
N LYS A 32 -14.90 12.42 16.27
CA LYS A 32 -13.87 11.40 16.55
C LYS A 32 -12.46 12.01 16.57
N SER A 33 -11.70 11.73 17.62
CA SER A 33 -10.29 12.17 17.74
C SER A 33 -9.42 11.75 16.54
N SER A 34 -9.69 10.56 15.97
CA SER A 34 -9.00 10.05 14.78
C SER A 34 -9.25 10.91 13.53
N ASN A 35 -10.47 11.41 13.35
CA ASN A 35 -10.82 12.28 12.23
C ASN A 35 -10.16 13.66 12.35
N MET A 36 -10.11 14.24 13.55
CA MET A 36 -9.39 15.49 13.79
C MET A 36 -7.90 15.36 13.46
N ARG A 37 -7.30 14.22 13.83
CA ARG A 37 -5.93 13.88 13.46
C ARG A 37 -5.76 13.76 11.94
N MET A 38 -6.64 13.01 11.27
CA MET A 38 -6.57 12.85 9.80
C MET A 38 -6.76 14.17 9.05
N LEU A 39 -7.68 15.03 9.48
CA LEU A 39 -7.88 16.35 8.88
C LEU A 39 -6.64 17.24 9.02
N ARG A 40 -5.90 17.12 10.12
CA ARG A 40 -4.62 17.79 10.28
C ARG A 40 -3.58 17.22 9.30
N GLU A 41 -3.41 15.90 9.26
CA GLU A 41 -2.44 15.27 8.35
C GLU A 41 -2.72 15.57 6.88
N LEU A 42 -3.99 15.65 6.46
CA LEU A 42 -4.36 16.01 5.08
C LEU A 42 -4.04 17.47 4.75
N ARG A 43 -4.15 18.38 5.72
CA ARG A 43 -3.75 19.79 5.55
C ARG A 43 -2.24 19.90 5.40
N ASP A 44 -1.51 19.27 6.33
CA ASP A 44 -0.06 19.24 6.32
C ASP A 44 0.46 18.59 5.01
N TRP A 45 -0.26 17.61 4.45
CA TRP A 45 0.05 17.00 3.15
C TRP A 45 -0.07 17.98 1.98
N GLN A 46 -1.08 18.87 1.97
CA GLN A 46 -1.28 19.85 0.89
C GLN A 46 -0.20 20.92 0.87
N ASP A 47 0.31 21.27 2.05
CA ASP A 47 1.35 22.29 2.21
C ASP A 47 2.75 21.77 1.83
N GLU A 48 2.92 20.45 1.73
CA GLU A 48 4.18 19.80 1.40
C GLU A 48 4.33 19.52 -0.11
N GLU A 49 4.87 20.50 -0.83
CA GLU A 49 5.26 20.34 -2.24
C GLU A 49 6.51 19.44 -2.34
N THR A 50 6.38 18.18 -2.75
CA THR A 50 7.54 17.36 -3.16
C THR A 50 7.16 16.15 -4.02
N ASP A 51 7.82 15.97 -5.16
CA ASP A 51 7.79 14.75 -5.99
C ASP A 51 8.61 13.62 -5.33
N VAL A 52 8.20 13.20 -4.14
CA VAL A 52 8.75 12.02 -3.43
C VAL A 52 8.11 10.71 -3.92
N GLY A 53 7.28 10.77 -4.95
CA GLY A 53 6.65 9.60 -5.54
C GLY A 53 5.60 8.92 -4.66
N ILE A 54 5.09 9.58 -3.62
CA ILE A 54 3.95 9.09 -2.82
C ILE A 54 2.71 9.96 -3.03
N LYS A 55 1.54 9.32 -3.00
CA LYS A 55 0.23 9.99 -3.07
C LYS A 55 -0.73 9.38 -2.06
N LEU A 56 -1.69 10.18 -1.62
CA LEU A 56 -2.76 9.76 -0.73
C LEU A 56 -4.08 10.30 -1.24
N GLU A 57 -5.05 9.41 -1.42
CA GLU A 57 -6.38 9.75 -1.90
C GLU A 57 -7.42 9.20 -0.93
N LYS A 58 -8.44 10.00 -0.63
CA LYS A 58 -9.54 9.57 0.23
C LYS A 58 -10.48 8.63 -0.54
N VAL A 59 -10.94 7.55 0.11
CA VAL A 59 -11.89 6.61 -0.49
C VAL A 59 -13.28 6.83 0.09
N GLY A 60 -14.19 7.36 -0.74
CA GLY A 60 -15.55 7.72 -0.33
C GLY A 60 -15.59 8.92 0.61
N ASP A 61 -16.70 9.05 1.35
CA ASP A 61 -16.97 10.29 2.11
C ASP A 61 -16.44 10.25 3.55
N SER A 62 -16.16 9.08 4.11
CA SER A 62 -15.62 8.97 5.47
C SER A 62 -14.10 9.15 5.51
N LEU A 63 -13.55 9.63 6.63
CA LEU A 63 -12.11 9.68 6.89
C LEU A 63 -11.55 8.35 7.43
N SER A 64 -12.24 7.24 7.19
CA SER A 64 -11.84 5.92 7.69
C SER A 64 -10.99 5.11 6.71
N ARG A 65 -10.98 5.48 5.42
CA ARG A 65 -10.29 4.71 4.39
C ARG A 65 -9.63 5.60 3.34
N PHE A 66 -8.41 5.22 2.97
CA PHE A 66 -7.59 5.92 1.99
C PHE A 66 -6.91 4.93 1.05
N ARG A 67 -6.55 5.45 -0.12
CA ARG A 67 -5.77 4.79 -1.16
C ARG A 67 -4.41 5.48 -1.20
N GLY A 68 -3.37 4.78 -0.75
CA GLY A 68 -2.00 5.23 -0.92
C GLY A 68 -1.47 4.79 -2.29
N SER A 69 -0.58 5.57 -2.90
CA SER A 69 0.22 5.11 -4.03
C SER A 69 1.69 5.45 -3.79
N ILE A 70 2.58 4.51 -4.11
CA ILE A 70 4.04 4.65 -3.99
C ILE A 70 4.65 4.35 -5.36
N ARG A 71 5.49 5.25 -5.86
CA ARG A 71 6.38 4.97 -7.00
C ARG A 71 7.52 4.09 -6.53
N GLY A 72 7.78 3.05 -7.30
CA GLY A 72 8.92 2.16 -7.07
C GLY A 72 10.23 2.94 -7.08
N PRO A 73 11.10 2.76 -6.07
CA PRO A 73 12.35 3.50 -5.96
C PRO A 73 13.29 3.24 -7.16
N PRO A 74 14.14 4.21 -7.54
CA PRO A 74 15.20 3.99 -8.53
C PRO A 74 16.17 2.89 -8.05
N ASP A 75 16.89 2.28 -9.00
CA ASP A 75 17.89 1.23 -8.74
C ASP A 75 17.35 -0.02 -8.04
N THR A 76 16.02 -0.19 -8.00
CA THR A 76 15.35 -1.40 -7.50
C THR A 76 14.64 -2.14 -8.64
N PRO A 77 14.26 -3.42 -8.46
CA PRO A 77 13.37 -4.12 -9.39
C PRO A 77 12.00 -3.45 -9.58
N TYR A 78 11.63 -2.56 -8.67
CA TYR A 78 10.33 -1.89 -8.61
C TYR A 78 10.26 -0.59 -9.41
N VAL A 79 11.41 -0.08 -9.87
CA VAL A 79 11.55 1.20 -10.57
C VAL A 79 10.49 1.39 -11.66
N ASN A 80 9.93 2.60 -11.76
CA ASN A 80 8.85 2.98 -12.67
C ASN A 80 7.52 2.24 -12.47
N GLY A 81 7.41 1.33 -11.50
CA GLY A 81 6.15 0.78 -11.05
C GLY A 81 5.38 1.75 -10.15
N THR A 82 4.06 1.65 -10.14
CA THR A 82 3.18 2.33 -9.17
C THR A 82 2.44 1.30 -8.33
N PHE A 83 2.70 1.32 -7.03
CA PHE A 83 2.17 0.35 -6.07
C PHE A 83 1.08 1.01 -5.24
N VAL A 84 -0.11 0.41 -5.30
CA VAL A 84 -1.31 0.92 -4.66
C VAL A 84 -1.53 0.22 -3.33
N LEU A 85 -1.84 0.98 -2.29
CA LEU A 85 -2.07 0.51 -0.93
C LEU A 85 -3.49 0.83 -0.46
N ASP A 86 -4.05 -0.06 0.33
CA ASP A 86 -5.29 0.15 1.08
C ASP A 86 -4.91 0.54 2.51
N ILE A 87 -5.45 1.67 2.97
CA ILE A 87 -5.15 2.24 4.29
C ILE A 87 -6.47 2.40 5.03
N GLU A 88 -6.61 1.75 6.18
CA GLU A 88 -7.76 1.85 7.07
C GLU A 88 -7.35 2.59 8.35
N ILE A 89 -8.03 3.70 8.62
CA ILE A 89 -7.90 4.47 9.86
C ILE A 89 -8.88 3.89 10.87
N THR A 90 -8.34 3.26 11.91
CA THR A 90 -9.13 2.65 12.98
C THR A 90 -9.61 3.71 13.98
N GLU A 91 -10.57 3.34 14.82
CA GLU A 91 -11.05 4.21 15.90
C GLU A 91 -9.98 4.53 16.96
N HIS A 92 -8.90 3.73 17.03
CA HIS A 92 -7.80 3.92 17.97
C HIS A 92 -6.67 4.80 17.40
N TYR A 93 -6.77 5.25 16.14
CA TYR A 93 -5.78 6.15 15.56
C TYR A 93 -5.80 7.52 16.26
N PRO A 94 -4.64 8.13 16.61
CA PRO A 94 -3.26 7.74 16.28
C PRO A 94 -2.54 6.93 17.37
N PHE A 95 -3.23 6.44 18.41
CA PHE A 95 -2.58 5.65 19.47
C PHE A 95 -2.26 4.21 19.04
N ARG A 96 -2.91 3.73 17.99
CA ARG A 96 -2.57 2.51 17.26
C ARG A 96 -2.31 2.86 15.78
N PRO A 97 -1.45 2.08 15.09
CA PRO A 97 -1.15 2.31 13.68
C PRO A 97 -2.39 2.13 12.81
N PRO A 98 -2.42 2.72 11.60
CA PRO A 98 -3.41 2.38 10.59
C PRO A 98 -3.19 0.94 10.11
N LYS A 99 -4.22 0.28 9.59
CA LYS A 99 -4.01 -0.99 8.87
C LYS A 99 -3.63 -0.67 7.44
N VAL A 100 -2.51 -1.21 6.99
CA VAL A 100 -1.99 -0.97 5.64
C VAL A 100 -1.70 -2.29 4.96
N ARG A 101 -2.11 -2.42 3.70
CA ARG A 101 -1.77 -3.56 2.84
C ARG A 101 -1.60 -3.10 1.40
N PHE A 102 -0.78 -3.82 0.65
CA PHE A 102 -0.71 -3.68 -0.79
C PHE A 102 -2.00 -4.19 -1.44
N VAL A 103 -2.54 -3.41 -2.37
CA VAL A 103 -3.55 -3.85 -3.34
C VAL A 103 -2.85 -4.33 -4.60
N THR A 104 -1.84 -3.60 -5.05
CA THR A 104 -0.94 -4.04 -6.12
C THR A 104 -0.11 -5.22 -5.63
N ARG A 105 -0.24 -6.37 -6.28
CA ARG A 105 0.62 -7.54 -5.98
C ARG A 105 2.09 -7.16 -6.19
N VAL A 106 2.95 -7.64 -5.29
CA VAL A 106 4.38 -7.33 -5.30
C VAL A 106 5.16 -8.54 -4.84
N TRP A 107 6.30 -8.79 -5.49
CA TRP A 107 7.23 -9.84 -5.10
C TRP A 107 8.33 -9.21 -4.23
N HIS A 108 8.17 -9.30 -2.90
CA HIS A 108 9.09 -8.70 -1.93
C HIS A 108 9.14 -9.52 -0.62
N PRO A 109 10.31 -9.74 0.01
CA PRO A 109 10.42 -10.60 1.21
C PRO A 109 9.50 -10.20 2.37
N ASN A 110 9.32 -8.90 2.59
CA ASN A 110 8.50 -8.35 3.69
C ASN A 110 7.06 -8.04 3.30
N ILE A 111 6.61 -8.44 2.11
CA ILE A 111 5.22 -8.24 1.67
C ILE A 111 4.67 -9.56 1.13
N SER A 112 3.50 -9.97 1.63
CA SER A 112 2.85 -11.21 1.17
C SER A 112 2.52 -11.11 -0.32
N SER A 113 3.03 -12.04 -1.12
CA SER A 113 2.77 -12.13 -2.56
C SER A 113 1.30 -12.48 -2.90
N VAL A 114 0.55 -12.97 -1.91
CA VAL A 114 -0.85 -13.38 -2.00
C VAL A 114 -1.80 -12.31 -1.46
N THR A 115 -1.54 -11.80 -0.26
CA THR A 115 -2.49 -10.94 0.48
C THR A 115 -2.11 -9.46 0.51
N GLY A 116 -0.86 -9.13 0.16
CA GLY A 116 -0.32 -7.78 0.29
C GLY A 116 -0.10 -7.31 1.74
N ALA A 117 -0.23 -8.22 2.73
CA ALA A 117 0.13 -7.93 4.11
C ALA A 117 1.61 -7.51 4.20
N ILE A 118 1.93 -6.60 5.12
CA ILE A 118 3.26 -5.99 5.25
C ILE A 118 3.84 -6.34 6.62
N CYS A 119 5.06 -6.88 6.62
CA CYS A 119 5.87 -7.04 7.83
C CYS A 119 6.74 -5.79 7.99
N LEU A 120 6.27 -4.83 8.81
CA LEU A 120 6.99 -3.59 9.12
C LEU A 120 6.80 -3.28 10.60
N ASP A 121 7.89 -2.98 11.29
CA ASP A 121 7.96 -2.73 12.74
C ASP A 121 7.14 -1.50 13.16
N LEU A 122 7.17 -0.41 12.38
CA LEU A 122 6.38 0.79 12.65
C LEU A 122 4.87 0.57 12.53
N LEU A 123 4.43 -0.48 11.83
CA LEU A 123 3.01 -0.88 11.76
C LEU A 123 2.64 -1.86 12.89
N ARG A 124 3.58 -2.16 13.81
CA ARG A 124 3.43 -3.10 14.92
C ARG A 124 3.82 -2.43 16.24
N ASP A 125 5.00 -2.76 16.76
CA ASP A 125 5.48 -2.40 18.09
C ASP A 125 6.24 -1.07 18.14
N GLN A 126 6.78 -0.61 17.00
CA GLN A 126 7.51 0.66 16.90
C GLN A 126 6.63 1.84 16.49
N TRP A 127 5.30 1.67 16.49
CA TRP A 127 4.37 2.74 16.18
C TRP A 127 4.41 3.84 17.26
N ALA A 128 4.66 5.07 16.84
CA ALA A 128 4.53 6.25 17.69
C ALA A 128 3.36 7.12 17.23
N ALA A 129 2.57 7.64 18.17
CA ALA A 129 1.44 8.54 17.85
C ALA A 129 1.86 9.86 17.16
N THR A 130 3.16 10.16 17.09
CA THR A 130 3.74 11.27 16.31
C THR A 130 3.89 10.95 14.83
N MET A 131 3.89 9.67 14.43
CA MET A 131 3.96 9.24 13.03
C MET A 131 2.67 9.59 12.28
N THR A 132 2.81 9.83 10.98
CA THR A 132 1.73 10.20 10.04
C THR A 132 1.60 9.16 8.92
N ILE A 133 0.49 9.18 8.20
CA ILE A 133 0.31 8.36 6.99
C ILE A 133 1.42 8.63 5.96
N ARG A 134 1.92 9.86 5.90
CA ARG A 134 3.07 10.21 5.05
C ARG A 134 4.32 9.44 5.45
N THR A 135 4.68 9.47 6.74
CA THR A 135 5.85 8.75 7.24
C THR A 135 5.73 7.24 7.04
N VAL A 136 4.51 6.68 7.14
CA VAL A 136 4.24 5.28 6.82
C VAL A 136 4.53 4.98 5.34
N LEU A 137 4.01 5.79 4.42
CA LEU A 137 4.20 5.61 2.98
C LEU A 137 5.68 5.76 2.56
N LEU A 138 6.40 6.74 3.12
CA LEU A 138 7.84 6.88 2.90
C LEU A 138 8.63 5.69 3.43
N SER A 139 8.25 5.16 4.60
CA SER A 139 8.92 3.99 5.18
C SER A 139 8.69 2.73 4.37
N ILE A 140 7.47 2.54 3.83
CA ILE A 140 7.17 1.43 2.90
C ILE A 140 7.96 1.60 1.59
N GLN A 141 8.10 2.82 1.07
CA GLN A 141 8.95 3.09 -0.10
C GLN A 141 10.42 2.75 0.17
N SER A 142 10.92 3.08 1.37
CA SER A 142 12.26 2.69 1.81
C SER A 142 12.41 1.17 1.93
N LEU A 143 11.38 0.48 2.43
CA LEU A 143 11.37 -0.98 2.54
C LEU A 143 11.54 -1.66 1.18
N LEU A 144 10.94 -1.11 0.11
CA LEU A 144 11.15 -1.60 -1.27
C LEU A 144 12.62 -1.49 -1.74
N SER A 145 13.40 -0.56 -1.15
CA SER A 145 14.82 -0.38 -1.48
C SER A 145 15.73 -1.26 -0.63
N ASP A 146 15.36 -1.51 0.62
CA ASP A 146 16.16 -2.23 1.62
C ASP A 146 15.33 -3.35 2.29
N PRO A 147 15.13 -4.49 1.59
CA PRO A 147 14.39 -5.61 2.14
C PRO A 147 15.06 -6.21 3.38
N LYS A 148 14.26 -6.74 4.31
CA LYS A 148 14.70 -7.43 5.53
C LYS A 148 14.37 -8.93 5.44
N PRO A 149 15.13 -9.73 4.67
CA PRO A 149 14.80 -11.15 4.42
C PRO A 149 14.90 -12.05 5.65
N ASN A 150 15.56 -11.60 6.73
CA ASN A 150 15.68 -12.36 7.99
C ASN A 150 14.46 -12.19 8.92
N ASP A 151 13.55 -11.25 8.65
CA ASP A 151 12.23 -11.12 9.29
C ASP A 151 11.12 -11.05 8.21
N PRO A 152 10.92 -12.12 7.43
CA PRO A 152 10.12 -12.07 6.22
C PRO A 152 8.62 -12.15 6.51
N GLN A 153 7.83 -11.53 5.62
CA GLN A 153 6.38 -11.78 5.53
C GLN A 153 6.08 -12.98 4.62
N ASP A 154 6.91 -13.18 3.60
CA ASP A 154 6.76 -14.24 2.61
C ASP A 154 8.06 -15.06 2.55
N ALA A 155 8.00 -16.26 3.13
CA ALA A 155 9.16 -17.13 3.27
C ALA A 155 9.70 -17.63 1.92
N VAL A 156 8.83 -17.80 0.91
CA VAL A 156 9.26 -18.26 -0.42
C VAL A 156 10.03 -17.14 -1.11
N VAL A 157 9.49 -15.92 -1.09
CA VAL A 157 10.18 -14.76 -1.67
C VAL A 157 11.50 -14.48 -0.95
N ALA A 158 11.52 -14.58 0.38
CA ALA A 158 12.74 -14.40 1.17
C ALA A 158 13.81 -15.47 0.85
N SER A 159 13.40 -16.74 0.72
CA SER A 159 14.31 -17.81 0.30
C SER A 159 14.90 -17.53 -1.08
N GLN A 160 14.08 -17.13 -2.06
CA GLN A 160 14.56 -16.77 -3.39
C GLN A 160 15.49 -15.54 -3.35
N TYR A 161 15.19 -14.54 -2.51
CA TYR A 161 16.05 -13.37 -2.33
C TYR A 161 17.45 -13.75 -1.83
N LEU A 162 17.52 -14.64 -0.82
CA LEU A 162 18.75 -15.04 -0.15
C LEU A 162 19.57 -16.04 -0.98
N ASN A 163 18.90 -17.02 -1.60
CA ASN A 163 19.55 -18.15 -2.25
C ASN A 163 19.69 -17.97 -3.77
N HIS A 164 18.77 -17.23 -4.41
CA HIS A 164 18.69 -17.07 -5.87
C HIS A 164 18.46 -15.61 -6.26
N ASN A 165 19.34 -14.71 -5.81
CA ASN A 165 19.13 -13.25 -5.88
C ASN A 165 18.86 -12.71 -7.30
N GLU A 166 19.52 -13.26 -8.33
CA GLU A 166 19.29 -12.85 -9.72
C GLU A 166 17.90 -13.26 -10.22
N ILE A 167 17.44 -14.47 -9.87
CA ILE A 167 16.07 -14.92 -10.15
C ILE A 167 15.07 -14.03 -9.42
N TYR A 168 15.34 -13.68 -8.16
CA TYR A 168 14.51 -12.74 -7.40
C TYR A 168 14.38 -11.39 -8.11
N LYS A 169 15.49 -10.77 -8.53
CA LYS A 169 15.48 -9.46 -9.20
C LYS A 169 14.65 -9.49 -10.48
N LEU A 170 14.82 -10.52 -11.31
CA LEU A 170 14.06 -10.69 -12.55
C LEU A 170 12.58 -10.94 -12.26
N THR A 171 12.27 -11.77 -11.27
CA THR A 171 10.89 -12.06 -10.85
C THR A 171 10.19 -10.79 -10.33
N ALA A 172 10.83 -10.04 -9.44
CA ALA A 172 10.30 -8.79 -8.90
C ALA A 172 10.11 -7.72 -9.98
N ARG A 173 11.02 -7.64 -10.95
CA ARG A 173 10.87 -6.74 -12.11
C ARG A 173 9.70 -7.16 -13.00
N TYR A 174 9.55 -8.45 -13.25
CA TYR A 174 8.43 -8.98 -14.02
C TYR A 174 7.08 -8.73 -13.33
N TRP A 175 6.99 -8.95 -12.02
CA TRP A 175 5.81 -8.61 -11.23
C TRP A 175 5.51 -7.11 -11.26
N SER A 176 6.55 -6.27 -11.20
CA SER A 176 6.38 -4.81 -11.29
C SER A 176 5.83 -4.38 -12.64
N HIS A 177 6.24 -5.02 -13.73
CA HIS A 177 5.65 -4.79 -15.04
C HIS A 177 4.17 -5.20 -15.06
N HIS A 178 3.87 -6.44 -14.66
CA HIS A 178 2.55 -7.03 -14.82
C HIS A 178 1.50 -6.42 -13.87
N PHE A 179 1.86 -6.17 -12.61
CA PHE A 179 0.92 -5.70 -11.58
C PHE A 179 1.03 -4.21 -11.27
N ALA A 180 2.22 -3.62 -11.45
CA ALA A 180 2.50 -2.23 -11.09
C ALA A 180 2.73 -1.30 -12.29
N LYS A 181 2.47 -1.79 -13.52
CA LYS A 181 2.59 -1.02 -14.78
C LYS A 181 4.00 -0.49 -15.07
N ALA A 182 5.03 -1.10 -14.50
CA ALA A 182 6.41 -0.80 -14.89
C ALA A 182 6.64 -1.18 -16.37
N PRO A 183 7.67 -0.62 -17.04
CA PRO A 183 8.04 -1.02 -18.39
C PRO A 183 8.33 -2.53 -18.48
N ASP A 184 8.02 -3.12 -19.63
CA ASP A 184 8.31 -4.54 -19.89
C ASP A 184 9.81 -4.82 -19.77
N PRO A 185 10.23 -5.74 -18.88
CA PRO A 185 11.64 -6.08 -18.73
C PRO A 185 12.22 -6.85 -19.92
N LYS A 186 11.39 -7.29 -20.87
CA LYS A 186 11.75 -8.05 -22.07
C LYS A 186 12.61 -9.27 -21.72
N ILE A 187 12.04 -10.20 -20.95
CA ILE A 187 12.69 -11.46 -20.55
C ILE A 187 12.09 -12.61 -21.36
N PRO A 188 12.66 -13.00 -22.53
CA PRO A 188 12.03 -13.96 -23.44
C PRO A 188 11.81 -15.34 -22.81
N ASP A 189 12.72 -15.77 -21.94
CA ASP A 189 12.60 -17.04 -21.20
C ASP A 189 11.33 -17.10 -20.34
N TYR A 190 11.04 -16.01 -19.61
CA TYR A 190 9.85 -15.95 -18.75
C TYR A 190 8.58 -15.95 -19.58
N THR A 191 8.57 -15.17 -20.67
CA THR A 191 7.44 -15.16 -21.61
C THR A 191 7.19 -16.54 -22.21
N ALA A 192 8.24 -17.26 -22.64
CA ALA A 192 8.11 -18.61 -23.19
C ALA A 192 7.51 -19.58 -22.17
N LYS A 193 8.01 -19.58 -20.92
CA LYS A 193 7.52 -20.44 -19.84
C LYS A 193 6.06 -20.15 -19.48
N ILE A 194 5.67 -18.88 -19.46
CA ILE A 194 4.27 -18.48 -19.22
C ILE A 194 3.38 -18.96 -20.36
N THR A 195 3.83 -18.80 -21.62
CA THR A 195 3.10 -19.32 -22.79
C THR A 195 2.91 -20.83 -22.71
N THR A 196 3.92 -21.60 -22.29
CA THR A 196 3.78 -23.04 -22.08
C THR A 196 2.66 -23.39 -21.11
N LEU A 197 2.61 -22.73 -19.94
CA LEU A 197 1.52 -22.98 -18.97
C LEU A 197 0.17 -22.48 -19.50
N HIS A 198 0.16 -21.41 -20.29
CA HIS A 198 -1.05 -20.92 -20.91
C HIS A 198 -1.63 -21.91 -21.93
N GLU A 199 -0.79 -22.53 -22.75
CA GLU A 199 -1.16 -23.61 -23.68
C GLU A 199 -1.73 -24.84 -22.96
N MET A 200 -1.35 -25.05 -21.70
CA MET A 200 -1.93 -26.09 -20.83
C MET A 200 -3.27 -25.70 -20.20
N GLY A 201 -3.78 -24.49 -20.48
CA GLY A 201 -5.08 -23.99 -20.02
C GLY A 201 -5.05 -23.15 -18.74
N TYR A 202 -3.87 -22.82 -18.21
CA TYR A 202 -3.76 -21.94 -17.05
C TYR A 202 -3.84 -20.45 -17.45
N THR A 203 -4.36 -19.60 -16.56
CA THR A 203 -4.31 -18.16 -16.77
C THR A 203 -2.89 -17.63 -16.63
N ALA A 204 -2.59 -16.49 -17.24
CA ALA A 204 -1.28 -15.84 -17.09
C ALA A 204 -0.94 -15.59 -15.61
N GLU A 205 -1.92 -15.22 -14.79
CA GLU A 205 -1.73 -14.95 -13.37
C GLU A 205 -1.40 -16.24 -12.59
N GLN A 206 -2.09 -17.34 -12.89
CA GLN A 206 -1.78 -18.66 -12.31
C GLN A 206 -0.37 -19.11 -12.70
N ALA A 207 0.00 -18.92 -13.98
CA ALA A 207 1.31 -19.27 -14.49
C ALA A 207 2.43 -18.45 -13.84
N ILE A 208 2.29 -17.12 -13.81
CA ILE A 208 3.25 -16.21 -13.17
C ILE A 208 3.42 -16.57 -11.71
N GLU A 209 2.33 -16.77 -10.96
CA GLU A 209 2.40 -17.13 -9.56
C GLU A 209 3.12 -18.46 -9.35
N ALA A 210 2.72 -19.52 -10.07
CA ALA A 210 3.32 -20.84 -9.91
C ALA A 210 4.80 -20.86 -10.28
N LEU A 211 5.17 -20.26 -11.42
CA LEU A 211 6.56 -20.16 -11.87
C LEU A 211 7.42 -19.37 -10.89
N SER A 212 6.91 -18.24 -10.38
CA SER A 212 7.66 -17.39 -9.43
C SER A 212 7.99 -18.12 -8.13
N HIS A 213 7.06 -18.96 -7.64
CA HIS A 213 7.26 -19.78 -6.43
C HIS A 213 8.17 -20.99 -6.63
N CYS A 214 8.50 -21.31 -7.88
CA CYS A 214 9.25 -22.51 -8.25
C CYS A 214 10.54 -22.17 -9.00
N ASP A 215 11.12 -20.99 -8.75
CA ASP A 215 12.35 -20.50 -9.42
C ASP A 215 12.28 -20.61 -10.95
N TRP A 216 11.09 -20.43 -11.51
CA TRP A 216 10.79 -20.54 -12.94
C TRP A 216 11.11 -21.90 -13.56
N ALA A 217 11.08 -22.97 -12.75
CA ALA A 217 11.10 -24.35 -13.22
C ALA A 217 9.68 -24.79 -13.62
N VAL A 218 9.48 -25.06 -14.91
CA VAL A 218 8.17 -25.40 -15.50
C VAL A 218 7.58 -26.64 -14.85
N ASP A 219 8.37 -27.72 -14.71
CA ASP A 219 7.89 -28.98 -14.13
C ASP A 219 7.37 -28.82 -12.70
N ASN A 220 8.10 -28.07 -11.87
CA ASN A 220 7.72 -27.77 -10.49
C ASN A 220 6.45 -26.89 -10.44
N ALA A 221 6.35 -25.91 -11.35
CA ALA A 221 5.18 -25.05 -11.45
C ALA A 221 3.93 -25.83 -11.87
N VAL A 222 4.05 -26.75 -12.82
CA VAL A 222 2.97 -27.66 -13.24
C VAL A 222 2.55 -28.56 -12.09
N GLN A 223 3.50 -29.19 -11.38
CA GLN A 223 3.20 -30.00 -10.20
C GLN A 223 2.44 -29.20 -9.13
N ARG A 224 2.87 -27.97 -8.87
CA ARG A 224 2.20 -27.05 -7.94
C ARG A 224 0.78 -26.70 -8.38
N LEU A 225 0.53 -26.56 -9.68
CA LEU A 225 -0.79 -26.24 -10.22
C LEU A 225 -1.73 -27.45 -10.23
N CYS A 226 -1.21 -28.66 -10.46
CA CYS A 226 -2.00 -29.90 -10.43
C CYS A 226 -2.28 -30.42 -9.01
N GLY A 227 -1.43 -30.07 -8.03
CA GLY A 227 -1.59 -30.48 -6.63
C GLY A 227 -2.50 -29.59 -5.79
N LYS A 228 -3.16 -28.59 -6.40
CA LYS A 228 -4.15 -27.70 -5.79
C LYS A 228 -5.57 -28.15 -6.12
#